data_AF-A0A0S8L340-F1
#
_entry.id   AF-A0A0S8L340-F1
#
_cell.length_a   1.000
_cell.length_b   1.000
_cell.length_c   1.000
_cell.angle_alpha   90.00
_cell.angle_beta   90.00
_cell.angle_gamma   90.00
#
_symmetry.space_group_name_H-M   'P 1'
#
loop_
_entity.id
_entity.type
_entity.pdbx_description
1 polymer ?
#
loop_
_entity_poly.entity_id
_entity_poly.type
_entity_poly.pdbx_seq_one_letter_code
_entity_poly.pdbx_strand_id
1 'polypeptide(L)'
;METVMQQEAATMLSFLNSLVREFRAEHGYAPNLVYLSAAHYDRLTNEVPQFQKHDQITQLLQMEVVISNDAMHPHVAWIRPRHLRYAVAS
;
A
#
# COMPACT_ATOMS: atom_id res chain seq x y z
N MET A 1 11.46 17.70 28.99
CA MET A 1 10.14 17.23 28.52
C MET A 1 10.36 15.92 27.83
N GLU A 2 9.57 14.93 28.24
CA GLU A 2 9.74 13.51 27.98
C GLU A 2 9.90 13.13 26.52
N THR A 3 10.80 12.16 26.33
CA THR A 3 10.92 11.28 25.17
C THR A 3 9.58 10.59 24.92
N VAL A 4 8.80 11.09 23.95
CA VAL A 4 7.61 10.40 23.45
C VAL A 4 7.64 10.47 21.94
N MET A 5 8.24 9.46 21.31
CA MET A 5 7.60 8.66 20.27
C MET A 5 8.40 7.38 20.16
N GLN A 6 7.77 6.31 20.61
CA GLN A 6 8.22 4.94 20.44
C GLN A 6 8.51 4.73 18.95
N GLN A 7 9.79 4.62 18.58
CA GLN A 7 10.16 3.87 17.39
C GLN A 7 9.90 2.40 17.72
N GLU A 8 8.62 2.01 17.71
CA GLU A 8 8.27 0.64 17.32
C GLU A 8 9.08 0.37 16.05
N ALA A 9 9.76 -0.77 15.96
CA ALA A 9 10.50 -1.14 14.76
C ALA A 9 9.59 -0.89 13.55
N ALA A 10 9.88 0.14 12.76
CA ALA A 10 8.94 0.65 11.76
C ALA A 10 8.79 -0.42 10.68
N THR A 11 7.78 -1.26 10.82
CA THR A 11 7.43 -2.25 9.82
C THR A 11 6.99 -1.52 8.56
N MET A 12 7.24 -2.12 7.41
CA MET A 12 6.71 -1.63 6.14
C MET A 12 5.18 -1.50 6.23
N LEU A 13 4.50 -2.44 6.91
CA LEU A 13 3.06 -2.37 7.13
C LEU A 13 2.63 -1.14 7.96
N SER A 14 3.32 -0.83 9.07
CA SER A 14 2.98 0.36 9.87
C SER A 14 3.26 1.65 9.12
N PHE A 15 4.32 1.69 8.30
CA PHE A 15 4.61 2.82 7.42
C PHE A 15 3.51 3.05 6.37
N LEU A 16 3.04 1.99 5.70
CA LEU A 16 1.93 2.10 4.73
C LEU A 16 0.64 2.61 5.38
N ASN A 17 0.34 2.13 6.60
CA ASN A 17 -0.81 2.62 7.35
C ASN A 17 -0.71 4.12 7.65
N SER A 18 0.48 4.64 7.96
CA SER A 18 0.70 6.08 8.14
C SER A 18 0.44 6.86 6.86
N LEU A 19 0.94 6.40 5.71
CA LEU A 19 0.66 7.04 4.41
C LEU A 19 -0.84 7.08 4.09
N VAL A 20 -1.56 6.00 4.36
CA VAL A 20 -3.02 5.93 4.18
C VAL A 20 -3.74 6.94 5.08
N ARG A 21 -3.30 7.08 6.34
CA ARG A 21 -3.88 8.04 7.28
C ARG A 21 -3.63 9.48 6.86
N GLU A 22 -2.42 9.81 6.42
CA GLU A 22 -2.05 11.13 5.91
C GLU A 22 -2.85 11.48 4.66
N PHE A 23 -2.87 10.58 3.66
CA PHE A 23 -3.66 10.77 2.44
C PHE A 23 -5.15 11.02 2.74
N ARG A 24 -5.74 10.24 3.66
CA ARG A 24 -7.15 10.42 4.02
C ARG A 24 -7.40 11.74 4.72
N ALA A 25 -6.48 12.18 5.58
CA ALA A 25 -6.59 13.47 6.26
C ALA A 25 -6.54 14.63 5.26
N GLU A 26 -5.73 14.51 4.21
CA GLU A 26 -5.57 15.53 3.16
C GLU A 26 -6.72 15.55 2.14
N HIS A 27 -7.24 14.39 1.75
CA HIS A 27 -8.17 14.27 0.63
C HIS A 27 -9.62 13.91 1.02
N GLY A 28 -9.85 13.42 2.24
CA GLY A 28 -11.19 13.02 2.72
C GLY A 28 -11.67 11.63 2.25
N TYR A 29 -10.85 10.88 1.51
CA TYR A 29 -11.14 9.52 1.06
C TYR A 29 -9.89 8.63 1.12
N ALA A 30 -10.09 7.30 0.99
CA ALA A 30 -8.98 6.34 1.04
C ALA A 30 -8.21 6.30 -0.29
N PRO A 31 -6.88 6.14 -0.28
CA PRO A 31 -6.17 5.74 -1.49
C PRO A 31 -6.59 4.32 -1.89
N ASN A 32 -6.38 3.98 -3.16
CA ASN A 32 -6.65 2.64 -3.70
C ASN A 32 -5.45 2.06 -4.47
N LEU A 33 -4.31 2.76 -4.45
CA LEU A 33 -3.09 2.39 -5.13
C LEU A 33 -1.89 2.70 -4.24
N VAL A 34 -0.91 1.82 -4.22
CA VAL A 34 0.40 2.06 -3.58
C VAL A 34 1.52 1.70 -4.56
N TYR A 35 2.51 2.58 -4.63
CA TYR A 35 3.73 2.36 -5.39
C TYR A 35 4.84 1.93 -4.44
N LEU A 36 5.53 0.84 -4.78
CA LEU A 36 6.63 0.26 -4.01
C LEU A 36 7.80 -0.06 -4.94
N SER A 37 9.03 0.04 -4.42
CA SER A 37 10.17 -0.64 -5.05
C SER A 37 10.11 -2.14 -4.78
N ALA A 38 10.85 -2.94 -5.55
CA ALA A 38 10.97 -4.39 -5.31
C ALA A 38 11.45 -4.69 -3.89
N ALA A 39 12.46 -3.94 -3.40
CA ALA A 39 12.97 -4.12 -2.05
C ALA A 39 11.93 -3.83 -0.95
N HIS A 40 11.05 -2.84 -1.17
CA HIS A 40 9.98 -2.53 -0.22
C HIS A 40 8.89 -3.60 -0.24
N TYR A 41 8.57 -4.12 -1.43
CA TYR A 41 7.63 -5.22 -1.58
C TYR A 41 8.15 -6.50 -0.91
N ASP A 42 9.42 -6.85 -1.12
CA ASP A 42 10.05 -8.01 -0.47
C ASP A 42 10.01 -7.86 1.06
N ARG A 43 10.35 -6.68 1.58
CA ARG A 43 10.25 -6.38 3.01
C ARG A 43 8.82 -6.57 3.53
N LEU A 44 7.82 -6.04 2.82
CA LEU A 44 6.41 -6.21 3.18
C LEU A 44 6.04 -7.69 3.24
N THR A 45 6.40 -8.49 2.22
CA THR A 45 6.07 -9.93 2.20
C THR A 45 6.74 -10.72 3.32
N ASN A 46 7.95 -10.34 3.73
CA ASN A 46 8.64 -10.95 4.87
C ASN A 46 7.98 -10.63 6.22
N GLU A 47 7.28 -9.49 6.34
CA GLU A 47 6.55 -9.10 7.53
C GLU A 47 5.19 -9.81 7.66
N VAL A 48 4.62 -10.27 6.54
CA VAL A 48 3.33 -10.98 6.50
C VAL A 48 3.43 -12.32 5.75
N PRO A 49 4.21 -13.29 6.27
CA PRO A 49 4.51 -14.55 5.57
C PRO A 49 3.29 -15.42 5.25
N GLN A 50 2.15 -15.17 5.90
CA GLN A 50 0.86 -15.82 5.60
C GLN A 50 0.26 -15.41 4.25
N PHE A 51 0.70 -14.30 3.66
CA PHE A 51 0.23 -13.81 2.35
C PHE A 51 1.35 -13.92 1.32
N GLN A 52 1.43 -15.07 0.67
CA GLN A 52 2.53 -15.40 -0.25
C GLN A 52 2.27 -14.94 -1.68
N LYS A 53 1.01 -14.73 -2.04
CA LYS A 53 0.61 -14.32 -3.39
C LYS A 53 0.35 -12.82 -3.43
N HIS A 54 0.69 -12.20 -4.55
CA HIS A 54 0.46 -10.78 -4.79
C HIS A 54 -1.00 -10.38 -4.56
N ASP A 55 -1.96 -11.16 -5.07
CA ASP A 55 -3.39 -10.89 -4.89
C ASP A 55 -3.81 -10.86 -3.41
N GLN A 56 -3.16 -11.65 -2.56
CA GLN A 56 -3.43 -11.65 -1.12
C GLN A 56 -2.88 -10.39 -0.45
N ILE A 57 -1.73 -9.89 -0.91
CA ILE A 57 -1.16 -8.63 -0.44
C ILE A 57 -2.04 -7.45 -0.86
N THR A 58 -2.51 -7.42 -2.12
CA THR A 58 -3.42 -6.36 -2.57
C THR A 58 -4.76 -6.40 -1.82
N GLN A 59 -5.26 -7.60 -1.51
CA GLN A 59 -6.47 -7.78 -0.70
C GLN A 59 -6.27 -7.31 0.75
N LEU A 60 -5.13 -7.66 1.37
CA LEU A 60 -4.77 -7.20 2.71
C LEU A 60 -4.76 -5.67 2.80
N LEU A 61 -4.11 -5.05 1.82
CA LEU A 61 -3.95 -3.59 1.77
C LEU A 61 -5.20 -2.86 1.31
N GLN A 62 -6.17 -3.56 0.71
CA GLN A 62 -7.31 -2.97 -0.01
C GLN A 62 -6.88 -1.95 -1.07
N MET A 63 -5.70 -2.16 -1.65
CA MET A 63 -5.07 -1.29 -2.63
C MET A 63 -4.42 -2.14 -3.72
N GLU A 64 -4.44 -1.64 -4.94
CA GLU A 64 -3.56 -2.16 -5.99
C GLU A 64 -2.10 -1.82 -5.64
N VAL A 65 -1.19 -2.75 -5.91
CA VAL A 65 0.24 -2.60 -5.60
C VAL A 65 1.03 -2.57 -6.90
N VAL A 66 1.65 -1.43 -7.20
CA VAL A 66 2.52 -1.27 -8.36
C VAL A 66 3.96 -1.32 -7.91
N ILE A 67 4.69 -2.32 -8.41
CA ILE A 67 6.14 -2.44 -8.20
C ILE A 67 6.85 -1.67 -9.31
N SER A 68 7.59 -0.61 -8.94
CA SER A 68 8.34 0.22 -9.88
C SER A 68 9.73 0.55 -9.36
N ASN A 69 10.72 0.53 -10.24
CA ASN A 69 12.10 0.94 -9.91
C ASN A 69 12.20 2.45 -9.62
N ASP A 70 11.25 3.25 -10.10
CA ASP A 70 11.21 4.69 -9.86
C ASP A 70 10.59 5.04 -8.49
N ALA A 71 9.97 4.07 -7.82
CA ALA A 71 9.36 4.24 -6.50
C ALA A 71 10.42 4.17 -5.38
N MET A 72 11.37 5.10 -5.39
CA MET A 72 12.42 5.22 -4.36
C MET A 72 11.84 5.45 -2.95
N HIS A 73 10.63 6.02 -2.87
CA HIS A 73 9.87 6.16 -1.64
C HIS A 73 8.46 5.58 -1.84
N PRO A 74 7.96 4.75 -0.90
CA PRO A 74 6.58 4.31 -0.93
C PRO A 74 5.65 5.51 -0.92
N HIS A 75 4.65 5.50 -1.78
CA HIS A 75 3.60 6.52 -1.77
C HIS A 75 2.28 5.92 -2.20
N VAL A 76 1.19 6.52 -1.71
CA VAL A 76 -0.17 6.11 -2.02
C VAL A 76 -0.80 7.11 -2.99
N ALA A 77 -1.72 6.61 -3.79
CA ALA A 77 -2.46 7.40 -4.76
C ALA A 77 -3.90 6.93 -4.85
N TRP A 78 -4.71 7.75 -5.49
CA TRP A 78 -6.04 7.34 -5.91
C TRP A 78 -6.12 7.38 -7.42
N ILE A 79 -6.52 6.25 -8.01
CA ILE A 79 -6.84 6.14 -9.42
C ILE A 79 -8.33 5.90 -9.59
N ARG A 80 -8.92 6.49 -10.64
CA ARG A 80 -10.29 6.15 -11.01
C ARG A 80 -10.36 4.65 -11.33
N PRO A 81 -11.23 3.88 -10.65
CA PRO A 81 -11.47 2.50 -11.04
C PRO A 81 -11.83 2.47 -12.52
N ARG A 82 -11.03 1.75 -13.31
CA ARG A 82 -11.35 1.56 -14.71
C ARG A 82 -12.62 0.71 -14.72
N HIS A 83 -13.73 1.25 -15.21
CA HIS A 83 -14.92 0.45 -15.46
C HIS A 83 -14.52 -0.63 -16.49
N LEU A 84 -14.15 -1.82 -16.01
CA LEU A 84 -14.05 -3.01 -16.83
C LEU A 84 -15.47 -3.22 -17.35
N ARG A 85 -15.70 -2.81 -18.60
CA ARG A 85 -16.84 -3.27 -19.39
C ARG A 85 -16.62 -4.77 -19.49
N TYR A 86 -17.24 -5.53 -18.58
CA TYR A 86 -17.47 -6.94 -18.82
C TYR A 86 -18.21 -7.00 -20.15
N ALA A 87 -17.48 -7.33 -21.21
CA ALA A 87 -18.08 -7.79 -22.43
C ALA A 87 -18.78 -9.08 -22.03
N VAL A 88 -20.08 -8.98 -21.75
CA VAL A 88 -20.98 -10.12 -21.86
C VAL A 88 -20.92 -10.54 -23.32
N ALA A 89 -20.06 -11.50 -23.62
CA ALA A 89 -20.18 -12.28 -24.82
C ALA A 89 -21.54 -13.01 -24.73
N SER A 90 -22.49 -12.55 -25.53
CA SER A 90 -23.71 -13.27 -25.86
C SER A 90 -23.50 -14.03 -27.16
#